data_AF-A0A1J4JFA1-F1
#
_entry.id   AF-A0A1J4JFA1-F1
#
_cell.length_a   1.000
_cell.length_b   1.000
_cell.length_c   1.000
_cell.angle_alpha   90.00
_cell.angle_beta   90.00
_cell.angle_gamma   90.00
#
_symmetry.space_group_name_H-M   'P 1'
#
loop_
_entity.id
_entity.type
_entity.pdbx_description
1 polymer ?
#
loop_
_entity_poly.entity_id
_entity_poly.type
_entity_poly.pdbx_seq_one_letter_code
_entity_poly.pdbx_strand_id
1 'polypeptide(L)'
;MDNLFISKSSIAKSKILVSKILVRYFQFFLMHQDYQNRNLFDQDFQKPVFVRTNTDAYAKRKIDEHEKNNNSILNNNELETLKINWLTISQDEYRLKDVSLLSKIHITGRAQFVATGCVFTSLNGKTPALEIFANSSAVFDKCVFKNCNGVSVIVRDRSMAQFNNCTFLSNKDSIFSFDRSYIECNNCVFSQSTHSSITVDKSASAKISDSKFKESQGKAISVKAGSKIHVYDSLFDSNKDGSIVLIEKSFGCFSRNTFQKIVATAICATKESHVYSKFNTFEEIAGNAIAFVNSTGFSYNDKIKGTKAPAIAVKGKMANPVISNTVISYTNNYAVACREASCPTFDQCTFEKIGSNVFSISEGSYPKIKNSLFKNIDLVENVIFSVFEYARPILINNEIHINNNKISQTIPPLVSSFYGGNPQIHENNGFSKLQINTRNDGTFNYVCEDYSSADEFENLYETCHVQDFYSDLEPFKPPMVNGQKLRFYTPPNDREVPRLPDFETPSDICLPLKTYQFT
;
A
#
# COMPACT_ATOMS: atom_id res chain seq x y z
N MET A 1 -18.83 -28.06 25.33
CA MET A 1 -18.65 -26.91 24.43
C MET A 1 -18.43 -25.76 25.37
N ASP A 2 -17.20 -25.30 25.46
CA ASP A 2 -16.79 -24.51 26.62
C ASP A 2 -16.68 -23.06 26.14
N ASN A 3 -17.68 -22.26 26.50
CA ASN A 3 -17.72 -20.82 26.24
C ASN A 3 -17.22 -20.10 27.49
N LEU A 4 -16.22 -19.22 27.35
CA LEU A 4 -15.66 -18.45 28.46
C LEU A 4 -15.89 -16.95 28.20
N PHE A 5 -16.52 -16.25 29.13
CA PHE A 5 -16.79 -14.81 29.03
C PHE A 5 -16.19 -14.05 30.20
N ILE A 6 -15.34 -13.04 29.99
CA ILE A 6 -14.70 -12.28 31.07
C ILE A 6 -15.16 -10.83 31.10
N SER A 7 -15.71 -10.37 32.25
CA SER A 7 -16.10 -8.98 32.50
C SER A 7 -15.83 -8.53 33.94
N LYS A 8 -15.64 -7.21 34.10
CA LYS A 8 -15.28 -6.56 35.36
C LYS A 8 -16.47 -6.34 36.32
N SER A 9 -16.27 -6.63 37.61
CA SER A 9 -16.89 -5.94 38.75
C SER A 9 -15.82 -5.73 39.83
N SER A 10 -16.07 -4.85 40.79
CA SER A 10 -15.14 -4.33 41.80
C SER A 10 -14.20 -5.36 42.49
N ILE A 11 -12.88 -5.06 42.42
CA ILE A 11 -11.74 -5.40 43.31
C ILE A 11 -11.31 -6.88 43.46
N ALA A 12 -10.13 -7.25 42.91
CA ALA A 12 -9.02 -8.06 43.49
C ALA A 12 -8.02 -8.48 42.37
N LYS A 13 -6.70 -8.48 42.64
CA LYS A 13 -5.69 -9.02 41.71
C LYS A 13 -5.65 -10.55 41.82
N SER A 14 -5.95 -11.28 40.75
CA SER A 14 -5.82 -12.75 40.68
C SER A 14 -4.82 -13.17 39.61
N LYS A 15 -3.89 -14.08 39.95
CA LYS A 15 -3.00 -14.75 39.00
C LYS A 15 -3.61 -16.12 38.66
N ILE A 16 -3.82 -16.45 37.39
CA ILE A 16 -4.17 -17.82 36.98
C ILE A 16 -2.95 -18.48 36.33
N LEU A 17 -2.46 -19.54 36.99
CA LEU A 17 -1.46 -20.42 36.43
C LEU A 17 -2.17 -21.47 35.56
N VAL A 18 -2.02 -21.41 34.24
CA VAL A 18 -2.54 -22.44 33.33
C VAL A 18 -1.51 -23.55 33.21
N SER A 19 -1.31 -24.29 34.30
CA SER A 19 -0.58 -25.55 34.26
C SER A 19 -1.53 -26.67 34.61
N LYS A 20 -1.92 -27.48 33.61
CA LYS A 20 -2.91 -28.57 33.72
C LYS A 20 -4.26 -28.12 34.28
N ILE A 21 -5.07 -27.44 33.47
CA ILE A 21 -6.51 -27.43 33.72
C ILE A 21 -7.06 -28.79 33.28
N LEU A 22 -7.13 -29.70 34.25
CA LEU A 22 -8.21 -30.66 34.30
C LEU A 22 -9.49 -29.79 34.40
N VAL A 23 -10.26 -29.65 33.31
CA VAL A 23 -11.60 -29.06 33.37
C VAL A 23 -12.49 -30.10 34.09
N ARG A 24 -12.35 -30.19 35.41
CA ARG A 24 -13.33 -30.84 36.27
C ARG A 24 -13.84 -29.80 37.25
N TYR A 25 -15.09 -29.39 37.01
CA TYR A 25 -15.99 -28.68 37.92
C TYR A 25 -15.39 -27.49 38.68
N PHE A 26 -15.56 -26.29 38.11
CA PHE A 26 -15.77 -25.10 38.94
C PHE A 26 -17.28 -24.90 39.11
N GLN A 27 -17.81 -25.34 40.25
CA GLN A 27 -19.07 -24.83 40.79
C GLN A 27 -18.86 -23.36 41.20
N PHE A 28 -19.79 -22.44 40.90
CA PHE A 28 -20.49 -21.62 41.91
C PHE A 28 -21.39 -20.48 41.36
N PHE A 29 -22.46 -20.28 42.13
CA PHE A 29 -23.37 -19.14 42.38
C PHE A 29 -24.22 -18.51 41.25
N LEU A 30 -25.52 -18.83 41.33
CA LEU A 30 -26.64 -18.09 40.75
C LEU A 30 -26.97 -16.86 41.61
N MET A 31 -27.09 -15.69 40.98
CA MET A 31 -27.97 -14.62 41.46
C MET A 31 -28.91 -14.22 40.31
N HIS A 32 -30.20 -14.40 40.57
CA HIS A 32 -31.32 -13.91 39.79
C HIS A 32 -31.54 -12.42 40.08
N GLN A 33 -31.74 -11.59 39.04
CA GLN A 33 -32.90 -10.69 38.97
C GLN A 33 -33.11 -10.13 37.54
N ASP A 34 -34.28 -10.46 37.02
CA ASP A 34 -35.19 -9.73 36.11
C ASP A 34 -34.66 -9.04 34.84
N TYR A 35 -34.87 -9.74 33.70
CA TYR A 35 -35.22 -9.09 32.43
C TYR A 35 -36.17 -10.01 31.64
N GLN A 36 -37.45 -9.99 32.00
CA GLN A 36 -38.55 -10.56 31.21
C GLN A 36 -39.04 -9.48 30.23
N ASN A 37 -38.83 -9.74 28.93
CA ASN A 37 -39.68 -9.37 27.79
C ASN A 37 -38.85 -8.96 26.57
N ARG A 38 -38.63 -9.93 25.66
CA ARG A 38 -39.00 -9.84 24.24
C ARG A 38 -38.63 -11.17 23.55
N ASN A 39 -39.67 -11.88 23.13
CA ASN A 39 -39.60 -12.98 22.18
C ASN A 39 -39.21 -12.44 20.80
N LEU A 40 -38.23 -13.05 20.14
CA LEU A 40 -38.21 -13.45 18.72
C LEU A 40 -36.76 -13.76 18.27
N PHE A 41 -36.61 -14.92 17.61
CA PHE A 41 -35.40 -15.63 17.17
C PHE A 41 -34.76 -16.61 18.17
N ASP A 42 -35.37 -17.79 18.18
CA ASP A 42 -34.89 -19.04 18.76
C ASP A 42 -33.99 -19.75 17.72
N GLN A 43 -32.67 -19.69 17.94
CA GLN A 43 -31.71 -20.70 17.47
C GLN A 43 -30.72 -20.91 18.62
N ASP A 44 -30.45 -22.17 18.96
CA ASP A 44 -29.71 -22.69 20.11
C ASP A 44 -28.34 -22.02 20.40
N PHE A 45 -28.34 -20.79 20.91
CA PHE A 45 -27.17 -20.21 21.55
C PHE A 45 -27.17 -20.61 23.02
N GLN A 46 -26.35 -21.61 23.36
CA GLN A 46 -25.99 -21.87 24.76
C GLN A 46 -25.56 -20.56 25.42
N LYS A 47 -26.23 -20.22 26.54
CA LYS A 47 -25.95 -19.00 27.30
C LYS A 47 -24.44 -18.89 27.61
N PRO A 48 -23.80 -17.74 27.33
CA PRO A 48 -22.39 -17.56 27.63
C PRO A 48 -22.15 -17.69 29.14
N VAL A 49 -21.10 -18.43 29.52
CA VAL A 49 -20.67 -18.60 30.91
C VAL A 49 -19.72 -17.46 31.27
N PHE A 50 -20.07 -16.69 32.30
CA PHE A 50 -19.33 -15.52 32.79
C PHE A 50 -18.25 -15.93 33.81
N VAL A 51 -16.98 -15.78 33.47
CA VAL A 51 -15.78 -15.87 34.30
C VAL A 51 -15.27 -14.47 34.65
N ARG A 52 -15.39 -14.08 35.92
CA ARG A 52 -15.16 -12.70 36.36
C ARG A 52 -13.81 -12.56 37.04
N THR A 53 -12.73 -12.24 36.33
CA THR A 53 -11.42 -11.97 36.96
C THR A 53 -10.47 -11.13 36.10
N ASN A 54 -9.76 -10.20 36.73
CA ASN A 54 -8.45 -9.72 36.25
C ASN A 54 -7.51 -10.91 36.24
N THR A 55 -7.08 -11.37 35.06
CA THR A 55 -6.38 -12.65 34.96
C THR A 55 -5.19 -12.61 34.03
N ASP A 56 -4.02 -12.88 34.60
CA ASP A 56 -2.89 -13.36 33.83
C ASP A 56 -3.08 -14.86 33.61
N ALA A 57 -2.89 -15.35 32.38
CA ALA A 57 -2.78 -16.78 32.09
C ALA A 57 -1.38 -17.11 31.52
N TYR A 58 -0.71 -18.06 32.16
CA TYR A 58 0.62 -18.57 31.77
C TYR A 58 0.55 -20.06 31.46
N ALA A 59 1.07 -20.49 30.31
CA ALA A 59 1.35 -21.90 30.08
C ALA A 59 2.69 -22.29 30.71
N LYS A 60 2.74 -23.43 31.41
CA LYS A 60 3.99 -23.95 31.99
C LYS A 60 4.81 -24.61 30.87
N ARG A 61 5.87 -23.95 30.37
CA ARG A 61 6.90 -24.62 29.56
C ARG A 61 7.52 -25.74 30.40
N LYS A 62 7.62 -26.96 29.85
CA LYS A 62 8.66 -27.91 30.27
C LYS A 62 9.99 -27.28 29.82
N ILE A 63 10.68 -26.62 30.73
CA ILE A 63 12.03 -26.11 30.50
C ILE A 63 12.96 -27.22 30.98
N ASP A 64 13.49 -28.01 30.03
CA ASP A 64 14.77 -28.67 30.26
C ASP A 64 15.85 -27.60 30.08
N GLU A 65 16.74 -27.50 31.06
CA GLU A 65 17.80 -26.49 31.16
C GLU A 65 18.77 -26.59 29.98
N HIS A 66 18.60 -25.74 28.95
CA HIS A 66 19.69 -25.34 28.07
C HIS A 66 19.35 -24.01 27.38
N GLU A 67 19.53 -22.91 28.12
CA GLU A 67 19.60 -21.56 27.55
C GLU A 67 20.99 -21.32 26.94
N LYS A 68 21.05 -21.24 25.61
CA LYS A 68 21.91 -20.35 24.80
C LYS A 68 21.73 -20.69 23.32
N ASN A 69 20.74 -20.08 22.67
CA ASN A 69 20.76 -19.69 21.24
C ASN A 69 19.41 -19.06 20.82
N ASN A 70 19.42 -17.75 20.55
CA ASN A 70 18.23 -16.94 20.23
C ASN A 70 17.65 -17.11 18.82
N ASN A 71 17.90 -18.23 18.13
CA ASN A 71 17.38 -18.47 16.77
C ASN A 71 16.55 -19.77 16.61
N SER A 72 16.23 -20.49 17.69
CA SER A 72 15.56 -21.80 17.60
C SER A 72 14.12 -21.85 18.13
N ILE A 73 13.42 -20.73 18.31
CA ILE A 73 11.99 -20.75 18.72
C ILE A 73 11.09 -21.46 17.68
N LEU A 74 11.58 -21.66 16.45
CA LEU A 74 10.91 -22.45 15.41
C LEU A 74 11.24 -23.96 15.44
N ASN A 75 12.16 -24.43 16.28
CA ASN A 75 12.53 -25.84 16.33
C ASN A 75 11.80 -26.58 17.46
N ASN A 76 10.68 -27.21 17.08
CA ASN A 76 10.12 -28.48 17.58
C ASN A 76 9.60 -28.64 19.01
N ASN A 77 9.70 -27.66 19.91
CA ASN A 77 8.91 -27.72 21.14
C ASN A 77 7.50 -27.20 20.87
N GLU A 78 6.65 -28.06 20.30
CA GLU A 78 5.23 -27.78 20.10
C GLU A 78 4.59 -27.44 21.44
N LEU A 79 4.23 -26.16 21.62
CA LEU A 79 3.40 -25.74 22.74
C LEU A 79 2.09 -26.52 22.67
N GLU A 80 1.70 -27.10 23.81
CA GLU A 80 0.40 -27.74 23.94
C GLU A 80 -0.69 -26.73 23.55
N THR A 81 -1.49 -27.11 22.54
CA THR A 81 -2.48 -26.20 21.98
C THR A 81 -3.77 -26.29 22.80
N LEU A 82 -4.07 -25.23 23.52
CA LEU A 82 -5.30 -25.09 24.29
C LEU A 82 -6.45 -24.75 23.34
N LYS A 83 -7.44 -25.64 23.29
CA LYS A 83 -8.66 -25.45 22.50
C LYS A 83 -9.72 -24.73 23.33
N ILE A 84 -10.05 -23.49 22.97
CA ILE A 84 -11.15 -22.73 23.56
C ILE A 84 -12.10 -22.38 22.44
N ASN A 85 -13.33 -22.89 22.45
CA ASN A 85 -14.25 -22.63 21.34
C ASN A 85 -14.51 -21.13 21.15
N TRP A 86 -14.71 -20.42 22.26
CA TRP A 86 -15.01 -18.99 22.26
C TRP A 86 -14.54 -18.35 23.56
N LEU A 87 -13.79 -17.24 23.45
CA LEU A 87 -13.37 -16.40 24.56
C LEU A 87 -13.82 -14.96 24.30
N THR A 88 -14.56 -14.35 25.22
CA THR A 88 -14.87 -12.91 25.17
C THR A 88 -14.20 -12.18 26.32
N ILE A 89 -13.58 -11.05 26.03
CA ILE A 89 -12.90 -10.17 26.99
C ILE A 89 -13.53 -8.79 26.83
N SER A 90 -14.16 -8.28 27.89
CA SER A 90 -14.90 -7.02 27.86
C SER A 90 -14.64 -6.15 29.08
N GLN A 91 -14.44 -4.84 28.87
CA GLN A 91 -14.26 -3.83 29.94
C GLN A 91 -13.15 -4.17 30.95
N ASP A 92 -12.16 -4.96 30.55
CA ASP A 92 -11.09 -5.40 31.42
C ASP A 92 -9.75 -5.48 30.67
N GLU A 93 -8.69 -5.69 31.43
CA GLU A 93 -7.36 -5.97 30.92
C GLU A 93 -7.06 -7.47 31.04
N TYR A 94 -6.54 -8.07 29.96
CA TYR A 94 -6.20 -9.49 29.97
C TYR A 94 -4.84 -9.74 29.33
N ARG A 95 -4.05 -10.63 29.95
CA ARG A 95 -2.67 -10.89 29.56
C ARG A 95 -2.44 -12.38 29.30
N LEU A 96 -1.94 -12.70 28.10
CA LEU A 96 -1.52 -14.05 27.71
C LEU A 96 -0.02 -14.12 27.47
N LYS A 97 0.61 -15.18 27.96
CA LYS A 97 2.04 -15.40 27.72
C LYS A 97 2.35 -16.86 27.41
N ASP A 98 3.09 -17.07 26.31
CA ASP A 98 3.62 -18.36 25.87
C ASP A 98 2.54 -19.44 25.68
N VAL A 99 1.33 -19.05 25.22
CA VAL A 99 0.19 -19.96 25.04
C VAL A 99 -0.06 -20.23 23.55
N SER A 100 -0.28 -21.50 23.17
CA SER A 100 -0.85 -21.86 21.87
C SER A 100 -2.35 -22.04 21.98
N LEU A 101 -3.12 -21.33 21.16
CA LEU A 101 -4.57 -21.27 21.21
C LEU A 101 -5.19 -21.66 19.87
N LEU A 102 -6.08 -22.63 19.92
CA LEU A 102 -7.05 -22.89 18.87
C LEU A 102 -8.39 -22.32 19.34
N SER A 103 -8.69 -21.08 18.92
CA SER A 103 -9.83 -20.35 19.48
C SER A 103 -10.41 -19.28 18.55
N LYS A 104 -11.59 -18.77 18.96
CA LYS A 104 -12.15 -17.51 18.54
C LYS A 104 -12.18 -16.57 19.75
N ILE A 105 -11.39 -15.50 19.70
CA ILE A 105 -11.24 -14.54 20.79
C ILE A 105 -11.86 -13.19 20.38
N HIS A 106 -12.78 -12.69 21.19
CA HIS A 106 -13.40 -11.39 21.05
C HIS A 106 -12.88 -10.43 22.13
N ILE A 107 -12.31 -9.31 21.71
CA ILE A 107 -11.84 -8.24 22.59
C ILE A 107 -12.75 -7.03 22.33
N THR A 108 -13.58 -6.69 23.31
CA THR A 108 -14.70 -5.76 23.12
C THR A 108 -14.93 -4.84 24.32
N GLY A 109 -15.87 -3.91 24.20
CA GLY A 109 -16.30 -3.06 25.32
C GLY A 109 -15.16 -2.27 25.96
N ARG A 110 -14.26 -1.68 25.16
CA ARG A 110 -13.06 -0.97 25.64
C ARG A 110 -12.08 -1.85 26.43
N ALA A 111 -12.05 -3.15 26.15
CA ALA A 111 -11.06 -4.05 26.74
C ALA A 111 -9.64 -3.72 26.26
N GLN A 112 -8.67 -4.14 27.07
CA GLN A 112 -7.24 -4.12 26.75
C GLN A 112 -6.73 -5.55 26.75
N PHE A 113 -6.04 -5.94 25.68
CA PHE A 113 -5.50 -7.29 25.55
C PHE A 113 -4.01 -7.25 25.25
N VAL A 114 -3.21 -8.01 26.00
CA VAL A 114 -1.78 -8.12 25.75
C VAL A 114 -1.43 -9.59 25.59
N ALA A 115 -0.74 -9.93 24.50
CA ALA A 115 -0.24 -11.28 24.28
C ALA A 115 1.25 -11.25 23.92
N THR A 116 2.02 -12.16 24.53
CA THR A 116 3.46 -12.28 24.27
C THR A 116 3.86 -13.73 24.04
N GLY A 117 4.55 -14.01 22.94
CA GLY A 117 5.02 -15.37 22.64
C GLY A 117 3.90 -16.37 22.36
N CYS A 118 2.69 -15.89 22.06
CA CYS A 118 1.52 -16.74 21.85
C CYS A 118 1.40 -17.20 20.39
N VAL A 119 0.72 -18.34 20.19
CA VAL A 119 0.36 -18.85 18.87
C VAL A 119 -1.16 -18.85 18.76
N PHE A 120 -1.69 -18.25 17.70
CA PHE A 120 -3.13 -18.17 17.43
C PHE A 120 -3.48 -18.89 16.13
N THR A 121 -4.45 -19.79 16.21
CA THR A 121 -5.03 -20.50 15.06
C THR A 121 -6.55 -20.46 15.15
N SER A 122 -7.21 -20.35 13.99
CA SER A 122 -8.69 -20.33 13.92
C SER A 122 -9.28 -21.72 14.13
N LEU A 123 -10.33 -21.81 14.96
CA LEU A 123 -11.00 -23.07 15.32
C LEU A 123 -11.49 -23.88 14.12
N ASN A 124 -12.14 -23.21 13.16
CA ASN A 124 -12.81 -23.86 12.03
C ASN A 124 -12.32 -23.34 10.67
N GLY A 125 -11.20 -22.60 10.67
CA GLY A 125 -10.66 -21.90 9.52
C GLY A 125 -11.52 -20.71 9.05
N LYS A 126 -12.85 -20.74 9.13
CA LYS A 126 -13.74 -19.68 8.60
C LYS A 126 -13.85 -18.44 9.49
N THR A 127 -13.80 -18.62 10.80
CA THR A 127 -13.91 -17.51 11.77
C THR A 127 -12.56 -16.87 12.02
N PRO A 128 -12.51 -15.58 12.39
CA PRO A 128 -11.26 -15.00 12.84
C PRO A 128 -10.74 -15.70 14.09
N ALA A 129 -9.41 -15.78 14.23
CA ALA A 129 -8.80 -16.21 15.49
C ALA A 129 -9.00 -15.12 16.56
N LEU A 130 -8.87 -13.85 16.16
CA LEU A 130 -9.07 -12.68 17.01
C LEU A 130 -9.93 -11.62 16.32
N GLU A 131 -10.86 -11.05 17.07
CA GLU A 131 -11.67 -9.90 16.66
C GLU A 131 -11.64 -8.83 17.74
N ILE A 132 -11.16 -7.64 17.40
CA ILE A 132 -10.99 -6.49 18.30
C ILE A 132 -11.94 -5.39 17.86
N PHE A 133 -12.90 -5.02 18.72
CA PHE A 133 -13.96 -4.08 18.37
C PHE A 133 -14.47 -3.26 19.57
N ALA A 134 -15.44 -2.36 19.32
CA ALA A 134 -16.04 -1.47 20.30
C ALA A 134 -15.03 -0.62 21.11
N ASN A 135 -14.18 0.13 20.39
CA ASN A 135 -13.11 0.98 20.97
C ASN A 135 -12.15 0.22 21.89
N SER A 136 -11.82 -1.03 21.57
CA SER A 136 -10.88 -1.83 22.36
C SER A 136 -9.46 -1.69 21.83
N SER A 137 -8.48 -2.17 22.59
CA SER A 137 -7.08 -2.15 22.19
C SER A 137 -6.40 -3.50 22.44
N ALA A 138 -5.46 -3.86 21.58
CA ALA A 138 -4.64 -5.04 21.77
C ALA A 138 -3.18 -4.81 21.39
N VAL A 139 -2.26 -5.44 22.12
CA VAL A 139 -0.83 -5.45 21.85
C VAL A 139 -0.33 -6.88 21.78
N PHE A 140 0.36 -7.21 20.70
CA PHE A 140 0.94 -8.52 20.45
C PHE A 140 2.45 -8.37 20.28
N ASP A 141 3.24 -9.11 21.05
CA ASP A 141 4.70 -9.15 20.94
C ASP A 141 5.19 -10.59 20.71
N LYS A 142 5.97 -10.82 19.65
CA LYS A 142 6.54 -12.14 19.31
C LYS A 142 5.47 -13.23 19.17
N CYS A 143 4.27 -12.86 18.70
CA CYS A 143 3.17 -13.78 18.50
C CYS A 143 3.18 -14.36 17.07
N VAL A 144 2.58 -15.54 16.91
CA VAL A 144 2.42 -16.21 15.61
C VAL A 144 0.94 -16.40 15.32
N PHE A 145 0.48 -15.94 14.16
CA PHE A 145 -0.87 -16.13 13.64
C PHE A 145 -0.79 -17.01 12.41
N LYS A 146 -1.31 -18.23 12.47
CA LYS A 146 -1.10 -19.21 11.39
C LYS A 146 -2.31 -20.02 11.02
N ASN A 147 -2.34 -20.43 9.75
CA ASN A 147 -3.28 -21.39 9.17
C ASN A 147 -4.76 -20.97 9.36
N CYS A 148 -5.05 -19.68 9.27
CA CYS A 148 -6.42 -19.16 9.26
C CYS A 148 -6.98 -19.17 7.83
N ASN A 149 -7.96 -20.03 7.53
CA ASN A 149 -8.60 -20.08 6.20
C ASN A 149 -9.49 -18.85 5.90
N GLY A 150 -9.76 -18.01 6.91
CA GLY A 150 -10.43 -16.72 6.83
C GLY A 150 -9.45 -15.61 7.19
N VAL A 151 -9.93 -14.61 7.93
CA VAL A 151 -9.05 -13.56 8.47
C VAL A 151 -8.39 -14.07 9.74
N SER A 152 -7.10 -13.82 9.98
CA SER A 152 -6.49 -14.19 11.28
C SER A 152 -6.86 -13.20 12.38
N VAL A 153 -6.76 -11.89 12.10
CA VAL A 153 -7.12 -10.81 13.03
C VAL A 153 -8.02 -9.78 12.36
N ILE A 154 -9.16 -9.46 12.99
CA ILE A 154 -10.05 -8.37 12.60
C ILE A 154 -9.94 -7.23 13.62
N VAL A 155 -9.82 -5.99 13.14
CA VAL A 155 -9.84 -4.77 13.95
C VAL A 155 -10.89 -3.81 13.40
N ARG A 156 -11.86 -3.40 14.21
CA ARG A 156 -12.98 -2.55 13.76
C ARG A 156 -13.53 -1.63 14.84
N ASP A 157 -14.52 -0.81 14.50
CA ASP A 157 -15.23 0.09 15.41
C ASP A 157 -14.29 0.98 16.22
N ARG A 158 -13.39 1.72 15.53
CA ARG A 158 -12.40 2.62 16.15
C ARG A 158 -11.46 1.94 17.16
N SER A 159 -11.29 0.62 17.04
CA SER A 159 -10.35 -0.13 17.87
C SER A 159 -8.93 -0.04 17.33
N MET A 160 -7.96 -0.44 18.17
CA MET A 160 -6.55 -0.39 17.86
C MET A 160 -5.87 -1.75 18.07
N ALA A 161 -4.92 -2.10 17.20
CA ALA A 161 -4.03 -3.23 17.43
C ALA A 161 -2.58 -2.90 17.08
N GLN A 162 -1.64 -3.28 17.95
CA GLN A 162 -0.21 -3.18 17.72
C GLN A 162 0.42 -4.57 17.64
N PHE A 163 1.22 -4.82 16.61
CA PHE A 163 1.93 -6.07 16.39
C PHE A 163 3.42 -5.80 16.31
N ASN A 164 4.17 -6.36 17.27
CA ASN A 164 5.62 -6.19 17.37
C ASN A 164 6.27 -7.56 17.21
N ASN A 165 7.24 -7.68 16.28
CA ASN A 165 7.99 -8.93 16.07
C ASN A 165 7.08 -10.14 15.79
N CYS A 166 5.91 -9.92 15.19
CA CYS A 166 4.90 -10.97 14.99
C CYS A 166 5.04 -11.64 13.62
N THR A 167 4.61 -12.89 13.51
CA THR A 167 4.61 -13.65 12.27
C THR A 167 3.20 -14.05 11.86
N PHE A 168 2.83 -13.78 10.62
CA PHE A 168 1.58 -14.18 10.00
C PHE A 168 1.88 -15.16 8.86
N LEU A 169 1.50 -16.43 9.05
CA LEU A 169 1.92 -17.53 8.18
C LEU A 169 0.72 -18.27 7.58
N SER A 170 0.67 -18.37 6.26
CA SER A 170 -0.27 -19.23 5.52
C SER A 170 -1.73 -18.95 5.88
N ASN A 171 -2.08 -17.67 6.04
CA ASN A 171 -3.45 -17.22 6.26
C ASN A 171 -4.13 -16.88 4.93
N LYS A 172 -5.46 -16.91 4.85
CA LYS A 172 -6.15 -16.33 3.71
C LYS A 172 -6.01 -14.81 3.73
N ASP A 173 -6.48 -14.20 4.82
CA ASP A 173 -6.25 -12.80 5.14
C ASP A 173 -5.51 -12.71 6.47
N SER A 174 -4.37 -12.02 6.56
CA SER A 174 -3.67 -11.96 7.84
C SER A 174 -4.32 -10.94 8.77
N ILE A 175 -4.41 -9.67 8.37
CA ILE A 175 -5.07 -8.61 9.14
C ILE A 175 -6.13 -7.92 8.30
N PHE A 176 -7.33 -7.72 8.85
CA PHE A 176 -8.36 -6.88 8.27
C PHE A 176 -8.76 -5.76 9.25
N SER A 177 -8.39 -4.53 8.92
CA SER A 177 -8.72 -3.31 9.67
C SER A 177 -9.78 -2.51 8.92
N PHE A 178 -10.92 -2.22 9.55
CA PHE A 178 -11.97 -1.38 8.96
C PHE A 178 -12.73 -0.51 9.97
N ASP A 179 -13.66 0.34 9.51
CA ASP A 179 -14.52 1.21 10.35
C ASP A 179 -13.73 2.12 11.30
N ARG A 180 -12.85 2.95 10.71
CA ARG A 180 -12.00 3.93 11.43
C ARG A 180 -11.10 3.31 12.50
N SER A 181 -10.77 2.03 12.39
CA SER A 181 -9.78 1.37 13.23
C SER A 181 -8.35 1.76 12.86
N TYR A 182 -7.41 1.42 13.74
CA TYR A 182 -5.99 1.65 13.55
C TYR A 182 -5.17 0.38 13.80
N ILE A 183 -4.22 0.09 12.92
CA ILE A 183 -3.23 -0.97 13.16
C ILE A 183 -1.80 -0.43 13.02
N GLU A 184 -0.91 -0.94 13.86
CA GLU A 184 0.53 -0.70 13.77
C GLU A 184 1.27 -2.03 13.72
N CYS A 185 2.14 -2.21 12.73
CA CYS A 185 2.95 -3.42 12.55
C CYS A 185 4.42 -3.04 12.50
N ASN A 186 5.20 -3.50 13.47
CA ASN A 186 6.62 -3.22 13.58
C ASN A 186 7.43 -4.53 13.59
N ASN A 187 8.38 -4.65 12.66
CA ASN A 187 9.24 -5.81 12.50
C ASN A 187 8.44 -7.12 12.35
N CYS A 188 7.35 -7.08 11.57
CA CYS A 188 6.48 -8.23 11.35
C CYS A 188 6.85 -8.99 10.07
N VAL A 189 6.54 -10.28 10.03
CA VAL A 189 6.68 -11.12 8.84
C VAL A 189 5.31 -11.61 8.39
N PHE A 190 4.93 -11.26 7.17
CA PHE A 190 3.73 -11.75 6.50
C PHE A 190 4.17 -12.67 5.37
N SER A 191 3.79 -13.94 5.44
CA SER A 191 4.22 -14.94 4.45
C SER A 191 3.08 -15.81 3.98
N GLN A 192 3.05 -16.05 2.66
CA GLN A 192 2.17 -17.03 2.01
C GLN A 192 0.67 -16.73 2.24
N SER A 193 0.29 -15.45 2.24
CA SER A 193 -1.13 -15.09 2.30
C SER A 193 -1.82 -15.46 0.98
N THR A 194 -2.97 -16.14 1.03
CA THR A 194 -3.65 -16.59 -0.21
C THR A 194 -4.55 -15.53 -0.84
N HIS A 195 -5.00 -14.53 -0.09
CA HIS A 195 -5.83 -13.42 -0.60
C HIS A 195 -5.24 -12.04 -0.31
N SER A 196 -5.02 -11.67 0.95
CA SER A 196 -4.28 -10.44 1.29
C SER A 196 -3.50 -10.57 2.59
N SER A 197 -2.29 -10.02 2.68
CA SER A 197 -1.63 -9.98 3.99
C SER A 197 -2.30 -8.95 4.89
N ILE A 198 -2.50 -7.72 4.41
CA ILE A 198 -3.19 -6.67 5.17
C ILE A 198 -4.25 -6.01 4.30
N THR A 199 -5.47 -5.89 4.83
CA THR A 199 -6.53 -5.06 4.25
C THR A 199 -6.87 -3.92 5.20
N VAL A 200 -6.90 -2.69 4.68
CA VAL A 200 -7.29 -1.46 5.38
C VAL A 200 -8.46 -0.82 4.63
N ASP A 201 -9.61 -0.71 5.27
CA ASP A 201 -10.87 -0.34 4.59
C ASP A 201 -11.74 0.64 5.42
N LYS A 202 -12.70 1.30 4.78
CA LYS A 202 -13.70 2.19 5.41
C LYS A 202 -13.09 3.21 6.38
N SER A 203 -12.20 4.05 5.83
CA SER A 203 -11.49 5.10 6.57
C SER A 203 -10.64 4.60 7.75
N ALA A 204 -10.25 3.31 7.75
CA ALA A 204 -9.24 2.82 8.68
C ALA A 204 -7.85 3.35 8.32
N SER A 205 -6.90 3.19 9.24
CA SER A 205 -5.53 3.64 9.06
C SER A 205 -4.54 2.57 9.50
N ALA A 206 -3.40 2.49 8.81
CA ALA A 206 -2.32 1.56 9.16
C ALA A 206 -0.94 2.21 9.10
N LYS A 207 -0.07 1.82 10.02
CA LYS A 207 1.35 2.16 10.02
C LYS A 207 2.18 0.88 10.05
N ILE A 208 3.12 0.74 9.13
CA ILE A 208 3.93 -0.47 8.97
C ILE A 208 5.39 -0.08 8.84
N SER A 209 6.25 -0.69 9.65
CA SER A 209 7.69 -0.45 9.63
C SER A 209 8.48 -1.74 9.73
N ASP A 210 9.67 -1.74 9.12
CA ASP A 210 10.67 -2.80 9.28
C ASP A 210 10.16 -4.21 8.98
N SER A 211 9.11 -4.31 8.15
CA SER A 211 8.33 -5.53 7.98
C SER A 211 8.63 -6.23 6.65
N LYS A 212 8.29 -7.52 6.56
CA LYS A 212 8.57 -8.35 5.38
C LYS A 212 7.28 -8.98 4.86
N PHE A 213 6.99 -8.79 3.58
CA PHE A 213 5.88 -9.40 2.86
C PHE A 213 6.42 -10.36 1.81
N LYS A 214 6.25 -11.67 2.04
CA LYS A 214 6.91 -12.72 1.26
C LYS A 214 5.93 -13.69 0.64
N GLU A 215 6.11 -13.98 -0.64
CA GLU A 215 5.45 -15.09 -1.33
C GLU A 215 3.90 -15.04 -1.23
N SER A 216 3.31 -13.85 -1.09
CA SER A 216 1.87 -13.70 -1.07
C SER A 216 1.31 -14.08 -2.43
N GLN A 217 0.33 -15.00 -2.43
CA GLN A 217 -0.37 -15.39 -3.65
C GLN A 217 -1.32 -14.29 -4.10
N GLY A 218 -1.98 -13.64 -3.14
CA GLY A 218 -2.75 -12.42 -3.35
C GLY A 218 -1.94 -11.14 -3.11
N LYS A 219 -2.63 -10.02 -2.88
CA LYS A 219 -2.00 -8.71 -2.64
C LYS A 219 -1.27 -8.72 -1.29
N ALA A 220 -0.08 -8.13 -1.19
CA ALA A 220 0.53 -7.95 0.14
C ALA A 220 -0.31 -6.97 0.98
N ILE A 221 -0.68 -5.83 0.40
CA ILE A 221 -1.48 -4.80 1.07
C ILE A 221 -2.58 -4.28 0.15
N SER A 222 -3.80 -4.20 0.68
CA SER A 222 -4.95 -3.61 0.02
C SER A 222 -5.54 -2.47 0.86
N VAL A 223 -5.62 -1.26 0.28
CA VAL A 223 -6.16 -0.05 0.93
C VAL A 223 -7.37 0.47 0.15
N LYS A 224 -8.52 0.63 0.82
CA LYS A 224 -9.81 0.91 0.17
C LYS A 224 -10.64 1.97 0.89
N ALA A 225 -11.59 2.56 0.19
CA ALA A 225 -12.66 3.43 0.71
C ALA A 225 -12.17 4.54 1.66
N GLY A 226 -11.30 5.41 1.13
CA GLY A 226 -10.78 6.58 1.87
C GLY A 226 -9.84 6.23 3.01
N SER A 227 -9.32 4.99 3.05
CA SER A 227 -8.37 4.56 4.08
C SER A 227 -6.96 5.08 3.81
N LYS A 228 -6.14 5.06 4.86
CA LYS A 228 -4.79 5.61 4.84
C LYS A 228 -3.75 4.58 5.25
N ILE A 229 -2.59 4.60 4.62
CA ILE A 229 -1.46 3.77 5.04
C ILE A 229 -0.14 4.52 4.99
N HIS A 230 0.75 4.20 5.92
CA HIS A 230 2.16 4.55 5.86
C HIS A 230 3.00 3.28 6.00
N VAL A 231 3.85 2.99 5.01
CA VAL A 231 4.80 1.87 5.02
C VAL A 231 6.21 2.38 4.81
N TYR A 232 7.13 2.00 5.70
CA TYR A 232 8.53 2.37 5.54
C TYR A 232 9.50 1.28 5.95
N ASP A 233 10.72 1.35 5.41
CA ASP A 233 11.84 0.45 5.72
C ASP A 233 11.46 -1.04 5.60
N SER A 234 10.56 -1.38 4.68
CA SER A 234 9.99 -2.72 4.55
C SER A 234 10.40 -3.42 3.23
N LEU A 235 10.34 -4.75 3.23
CA LEU A 235 10.65 -5.61 2.08
C LEU A 235 9.39 -6.29 1.54
N PHE A 236 9.17 -6.17 0.24
CA PHE A 236 8.17 -6.92 -0.52
C PHE A 236 8.90 -7.84 -1.49
N ASP A 237 8.76 -9.16 -1.31
CA ASP A 237 9.54 -10.16 -2.03
C ASP A 237 8.65 -11.26 -2.60
N SER A 238 8.74 -11.45 -3.91
CA SER A 238 8.14 -12.58 -4.62
C SER A 238 6.60 -12.67 -4.50
N ASN A 239 5.91 -11.53 -4.45
CA ASN A 239 4.43 -11.47 -4.40
C ASN A 239 3.82 -11.61 -5.80
N LYS A 240 2.85 -12.53 -5.93
CA LYS A 240 2.30 -12.92 -7.24
C LYS A 240 1.27 -11.93 -7.79
N ASP A 241 0.27 -11.58 -7.00
CA ASP A 241 -0.81 -10.69 -7.48
C ASP A 241 -0.43 -9.20 -7.31
N GLY A 242 0.83 -8.88 -7.01
CA GLY A 242 1.28 -7.51 -6.76
C GLY A 242 1.42 -7.21 -5.28
N SER A 243 2.08 -6.09 -4.96
CA SER A 243 2.40 -5.77 -3.57
C SER A 243 1.35 -4.89 -2.94
N ILE A 244 1.16 -3.67 -3.43
CA ILE A 244 0.29 -2.67 -2.81
C ILE A 244 -0.75 -2.19 -3.81
N VAL A 245 -2.02 -2.16 -3.39
CA VAL A 245 -3.12 -1.57 -4.16
C VAL A 245 -3.89 -0.55 -3.32
N LEU A 246 -4.11 0.63 -3.88
CA LEU A 246 -4.91 1.72 -3.31
C LEU A 246 -6.12 1.99 -4.20
N ILE A 247 -7.31 1.97 -3.62
CA ILE A 247 -8.58 2.04 -4.34
C ILE A 247 -9.52 3.02 -3.64
N GLU A 248 -10.34 3.75 -4.41
CA GLU A 248 -11.45 4.57 -3.90
C GLU A 248 -11.00 5.65 -2.92
N LYS A 249 -10.34 6.69 -3.43
CA LYS A 249 -9.89 7.87 -2.66
C LYS A 249 -8.97 7.51 -1.50
N SER A 250 -8.27 6.38 -1.58
CA SER A 250 -7.32 5.94 -0.56
C SER A 250 -6.00 6.69 -0.68
N PHE A 251 -5.26 6.77 0.42
CA PHE A 251 -3.96 7.44 0.50
C PHE A 251 -2.88 6.49 1.00
N GLY A 252 -1.70 6.53 0.38
CA GLY A 252 -0.55 5.76 0.85
C GLY A 252 0.76 6.52 0.74
N CYS A 253 1.54 6.46 1.81
CA CYS A 253 2.93 6.91 1.86
C CYS A 253 3.86 5.71 1.97
N PHE A 254 4.82 5.60 1.07
CA PHE A 254 5.77 4.50 0.95
C PHE A 254 7.18 5.07 0.91
N SER A 255 7.99 4.84 1.94
CA SER A 255 9.37 5.33 1.96
C SER A 255 10.43 4.28 2.30
N ARG A 256 11.57 4.31 1.59
CA ARG A 256 12.71 3.40 1.83
C ARG A 256 12.35 1.92 1.80
N ASN A 257 11.35 1.54 1.01
CA ASN A 257 10.95 0.15 0.83
C ASN A 257 11.70 -0.48 -0.34
N THR A 258 11.87 -1.81 -0.28
CA THR A 258 12.39 -2.61 -1.39
C THR A 258 11.28 -3.52 -1.92
N PHE A 259 11.03 -3.44 -3.23
CA PHE A 259 10.12 -4.32 -3.96
C PHE A 259 10.95 -5.16 -4.91
N GLN A 260 10.98 -6.47 -4.71
CA GLN A 260 11.76 -7.37 -5.55
C GLN A 260 10.94 -8.57 -6.02
N LYS A 261 11.16 -8.98 -7.29
CA LYS A 261 10.55 -10.20 -7.86
C LYS A 261 9.02 -10.19 -7.83
N ILE A 262 8.42 -9.02 -8.00
CA ILE A 262 6.96 -8.88 -8.01
C ILE A 262 6.42 -9.28 -9.39
N VAL A 263 5.44 -10.18 -9.43
CA VAL A 263 4.93 -10.71 -10.70
C VAL A 263 3.98 -9.73 -11.39
N ALA A 264 3.06 -9.11 -10.65
CA ALA A 264 2.17 -8.07 -11.17
C ALA A 264 2.75 -6.67 -10.89
N THR A 265 1.90 -5.69 -10.59
CA THR A 265 2.32 -4.32 -10.25
C THR A 265 2.77 -4.22 -8.79
N ALA A 266 3.90 -3.54 -8.54
CA ALA A 266 4.39 -3.33 -7.17
C ALA A 266 3.52 -2.33 -6.40
N ILE A 267 3.28 -1.13 -6.92
CA ILE A 267 2.33 -0.16 -6.34
C ILE A 267 1.30 0.26 -7.38
N CYS A 268 0.02 0.03 -7.11
CA CYS A 268 -1.07 0.44 -7.98
C CYS A 268 -2.03 1.38 -7.24
N ALA A 269 -2.28 2.56 -7.80
CA ALA A 269 -3.32 3.46 -7.35
C ALA A 269 -4.43 3.56 -8.38
N THR A 270 -5.68 3.56 -7.90
CA THR A 270 -6.84 3.72 -8.76
C THR A 270 -8.01 4.44 -8.11
N LYS A 271 -8.94 4.93 -8.94
CA LYS A 271 -10.19 5.58 -8.51
C LYS A 271 -9.95 6.72 -7.50
N GLU A 272 -9.29 7.79 -7.96
CA GLU A 272 -9.00 9.01 -7.19
C GLU A 272 -8.09 8.80 -5.97
N SER A 273 -7.34 7.69 -5.93
CA SER A 273 -6.37 7.44 -4.88
C SER A 273 -5.10 8.30 -5.03
N HIS A 274 -4.33 8.42 -3.96
CA HIS A 274 -3.13 9.25 -3.88
C HIS A 274 -1.94 8.43 -3.35
N VAL A 275 -0.80 8.50 -4.05
CA VAL A 275 0.43 7.81 -3.66
C VAL A 275 1.56 8.79 -3.42
N TYR A 276 2.32 8.58 -2.35
CA TYR A 276 3.60 9.24 -2.09
C TYR A 276 4.68 8.16 -1.99
N SER A 277 5.48 7.99 -3.04
CA SER A 277 6.61 7.05 -3.11
C SER A 277 7.92 7.82 -2.98
N LYS A 278 8.78 7.43 -2.02
CA LYS A 278 10.03 8.13 -1.74
C LYS A 278 11.18 7.18 -1.43
N PHE A 279 12.32 7.31 -2.12
CA PHE A 279 13.52 6.51 -1.83
C PHE A 279 13.28 5.00 -1.91
N ASN A 280 12.31 4.54 -2.69
CA ASN A 280 12.01 3.13 -2.83
C ASN A 280 12.90 2.51 -3.91
N THR A 281 13.18 1.21 -3.77
CA THR A 281 13.91 0.41 -4.76
C THR A 281 12.98 -0.65 -5.34
N PHE A 282 12.91 -0.73 -6.67
CA PHE A 282 12.10 -1.68 -7.41
C PHE A 282 13.01 -2.51 -8.31
N GLU A 283 13.07 -3.82 -8.09
CA GLU A 283 13.97 -4.73 -8.80
C GLU A 283 13.22 -5.96 -9.34
N GLU A 284 13.48 -6.34 -10.59
CA GLU A 284 12.96 -7.57 -11.20
C GLU A 284 11.42 -7.66 -11.17
N ILE A 285 10.76 -6.56 -11.54
CA ILE A 285 9.28 -6.48 -11.54
C ILE A 285 8.75 -6.97 -12.88
N ALA A 286 7.98 -8.06 -12.90
CA ALA A 286 7.40 -8.53 -14.16
C ALA A 286 6.25 -7.62 -14.65
N GLY A 287 5.48 -6.98 -13.76
CA GLY A 287 4.51 -5.94 -14.10
C GLY A 287 5.11 -4.53 -14.09
N ASN A 288 4.33 -3.55 -13.66
CA ASN A 288 4.79 -2.17 -13.48
C ASN A 288 5.40 -1.98 -12.08
N ALA A 289 6.41 -1.12 -11.95
CA ALA A 289 6.84 -0.69 -10.62
C ALA A 289 5.77 0.18 -9.96
N ILE A 290 5.27 1.19 -10.68
CA ILE A 290 4.19 2.06 -10.20
C ILE A 290 3.14 2.25 -11.30
N ALA A 291 1.86 2.10 -10.95
CA ALA A 291 0.75 2.36 -11.85
C ALA A 291 -0.23 3.36 -11.24
N PHE A 292 -0.59 4.39 -12.02
CA PHE A 292 -1.59 5.40 -11.69
C PHE A 292 -2.77 5.27 -12.67
N VAL A 293 -3.94 4.82 -12.19
CA VAL A 293 -5.15 4.65 -13.01
C VAL A 293 -6.29 5.54 -12.51
N ASN A 294 -6.52 6.69 -13.16
CA ASN A 294 -7.41 7.74 -12.66
C ASN A 294 -7.07 8.12 -11.21
N SER A 295 -5.77 8.29 -10.93
CA SER A 295 -5.22 8.56 -9.60
C SER A 295 -3.95 9.38 -9.74
N THR A 296 -3.57 10.09 -8.68
CA THR A 296 -2.41 11.00 -8.71
C THR A 296 -1.44 10.69 -7.59
N GLY A 297 -0.34 11.43 -7.53
CA GLY A 297 0.66 11.26 -6.48
C GLY A 297 2.01 11.86 -6.82
N PHE A 298 2.98 11.45 -6.01
CA PHE A 298 4.36 11.87 -6.10
C PHE A 298 5.28 10.65 -6.01
N SER A 299 6.26 10.55 -6.89
CA SER A 299 7.36 9.57 -6.82
C SER A 299 8.68 10.34 -6.83
N TYR A 300 9.54 10.11 -5.84
CA TYR A 300 10.75 10.89 -5.65
C TYR A 300 11.95 10.09 -5.16
N ASN A 301 13.09 10.26 -5.83
CA ASN A 301 14.31 9.52 -5.53
C ASN A 301 14.12 8.00 -5.55
N ASP A 302 13.19 7.52 -6.37
CA ASP A 302 12.98 6.08 -6.52
C ASP A 302 14.01 5.50 -7.51
N LYS A 303 14.37 4.23 -7.32
CA LYS A 303 15.23 3.46 -8.22
C LYS A 303 14.43 2.31 -8.79
N ILE A 304 14.22 2.29 -10.10
CA ILE A 304 13.48 1.24 -10.79
C ILE A 304 14.42 0.53 -11.77
N LYS A 305 14.54 -0.79 -11.61
CA LYS A 305 15.44 -1.63 -12.40
C LYS A 305 14.78 -2.93 -12.81
N GLY A 306 14.91 -3.31 -14.09
CA GLY A 306 14.58 -4.67 -14.51
C GLY A 306 13.08 -4.94 -14.58
N THR A 307 12.30 -4.07 -15.24
CA THR A 307 10.86 -4.31 -15.43
C THR A 307 10.57 -5.01 -16.76
N LYS A 308 9.58 -5.92 -16.78
CA LYS A 308 9.12 -6.56 -18.03
C LYS A 308 7.95 -5.82 -18.69
N ALA A 309 7.07 -5.21 -17.89
CA ALA A 309 6.12 -4.21 -18.37
C ALA A 309 6.71 -2.79 -18.19
N PRO A 310 5.99 -1.73 -18.58
CA PRO A 310 6.47 -0.38 -18.36
C PRO A 310 6.77 -0.11 -16.90
N ALA A 311 7.92 0.49 -16.60
CA ALA A 311 8.29 0.80 -15.22
C ALA A 311 7.21 1.67 -14.55
N ILE A 312 6.73 2.68 -15.27
CA ILE A 312 5.65 3.56 -14.81
C ILE A 312 4.52 3.55 -15.84
N ALA A 313 3.30 3.27 -15.38
CA ALA A 313 2.09 3.36 -16.17
C ALA A 313 1.18 4.47 -15.63
N VAL A 314 0.75 5.38 -16.49
CA VAL A 314 -0.14 6.49 -16.15
C VAL A 314 -1.33 6.46 -17.11
N LYS A 315 -2.53 6.36 -16.57
CA LYS A 315 -3.75 6.14 -17.34
C LYS A 315 -4.92 6.94 -16.78
N GLY A 316 -5.56 7.74 -17.61
CA GLY A 316 -6.83 8.41 -17.31
C GLY A 316 -6.70 9.90 -17.02
N LYS A 317 -7.81 10.64 -17.20
CA LYS A 317 -7.86 12.12 -17.13
C LYS A 317 -7.47 12.72 -15.77
N MET A 318 -7.65 11.94 -14.70
CA MET A 318 -7.25 12.35 -13.34
C MET A 318 -5.83 11.91 -12.98
N ALA A 319 -5.13 11.23 -13.90
CA ALA A 319 -3.80 10.71 -13.65
C ALA A 319 -2.73 11.75 -14.00
N ASN A 320 -2.46 12.62 -13.01
CA ASN A 320 -1.50 13.71 -13.11
C ASN A 320 -0.37 13.61 -12.06
N PRO A 321 0.30 12.45 -11.91
CA PRO A 321 1.37 12.30 -10.93
C PRO A 321 2.61 13.11 -11.30
N VAL A 322 3.42 13.45 -10.30
CA VAL A 322 4.74 14.04 -10.50
C VAL A 322 5.81 13.01 -10.12
N ILE A 323 6.68 12.69 -11.06
CA ILE A 323 7.80 11.77 -10.92
C ILE A 323 9.07 12.61 -10.98
N SER A 324 9.88 12.59 -9.94
CA SER A 324 11.05 13.47 -9.84
C SER A 324 12.30 12.80 -9.29
N ASN A 325 13.46 13.09 -9.89
CA ASN A 325 14.75 12.54 -9.49
C ASN A 325 14.76 10.99 -9.39
N THR A 326 13.98 10.34 -10.24
CA THR A 326 13.83 8.88 -10.28
C THR A 326 14.74 8.31 -11.37
N VAL A 327 15.42 7.21 -11.05
CA VAL A 327 16.28 6.47 -12.00
C VAL A 327 15.52 5.25 -12.50
N ILE A 328 15.33 5.14 -13.81
CA ILE A 328 14.66 4.02 -14.47
C ILE A 328 15.66 3.34 -15.41
N SER A 329 15.86 2.05 -15.20
CA SER A 329 16.93 1.31 -15.89
C SER A 329 16.57 -0.12 -16.26
N TYR A 330 17.22 -0.64 -17.30
CA TYR A 330 17.14 -2.05 -17.72
C TYR A 330 15.69 -2.56 -17.89
N THR A 331 14.82 -1.77 -18.52
CA THR A 331 13.46 -2.23 -18.83
C THR A 331 13.47 -2.98 -20.16
N ASN A 332 12.79 -4.12 -20.22
CA ASN A 332 12.73 -4.93 -21.44
C ASN A 332 11.78 -4.33 -22.49
N ASN A 333 10.84 -3.50 -22.04
CA ASN A 333 9.88 -2.79 -22.88
C ASN A 333 10.07 -1.28 -22.69
N TYR A 334 9.11 -0.46 -23.12
CA TYR A 334 9.15 0.96 -22.86
C TYR A 334 9.17 1.29 -21.38
N ALA A 335 9.92 2.34 -21.01
CA ALA A 335 10.07 2.72 -19.60
C ALA A 335 8.77 3.32 -19.04
N VAL A 336 8.06 4.11 -19.84
CA VAL A 336 6.87 4.85 -19.41
C VAL A 336 5.73 4.71 -20.41
N ALA A 337 4.52 4.50 -19.89
CA ALA A 337 3.27 4.51 -20.66
C ALA A 337 2.34 5.63 -20.18
N CYS A 338 1.87 6.50 -21.07
CA CYS A 338 0.88 7.55 -20.78
C CYS A 338 -0.34 7.42 -21.71
N ARG A 339 -1.53 7.19 -21.15
CA ARG A 339 -2.77 6.91 -21.90
C ARG A 339 -3.99 7.66 -21.33
N GLU A 340 -5.08 7.68 -22.10
CA GLU A 340 -6.39 8.26 -21.76
C GLU A 340 -6.34 9.70 -21.21
N ALA A 341 -5.72 10.62 -21.96
CA ALA A 341 -5.61 12.04 -21.60
C ALA A 341 -4.95 12.30 -20.23
N SER A 342 -3.99 11.45 -19.85
CA SER A 342 -3.16 11.65 -18.67
C SER A 342 -2.16 12.81 -18.85
N CYS A 343 -1.83 13.50 -17.75
CA CYS A 343 -0.86 14.61 -17.73
C CYS A 343 0.15 14.46 -16.59
N PRO A 344 0.99 13.40 -16.60
CA PRO A 344 2.06 13.29 -15.63
C PRO A 344 3.18 14.30 -15.91
N THR A 345 3.93 14.66 -14.87
CA THR A 345 5.18 15.42 -14.99
C THR A 345 6.37 14.54 -14.60
N PHE A 346 7.37 14.47 -15.47
CA PHE A 346 8.67 13.84 -15.23
C PHE A 346 9.73 14.93 -15.14
N ASP A 347 10.41 15.05 -14.00
CA ASP A 347 11.38 16.12 -13.72
C ASP A 347 12.68 15.54 -13.18
N GLN A 348 13.83 15.88 -13.77
CA GLN A 348 15.14 15.39 -13.31
C GLN A 348 15.24 13.85 -13.29
N CYS A 349 14.49 13.17 -14.16
CA CYS A 349 14.53 11.71 -14.22
C CYS A 349 15.73 11.24 -15.05
N THR A 350 16.29 10.09 -14.70
CA THR A 350 17.33 9.43 -15.51
C THR A 350 16.79 8.14 -16.10
N PHE A 351 16.86 8.02 -17.42
CA PHE A 351 16.51 6.82 -18.17
C PHE A 351 17.79 6.20 -18.73
N GLU A 352 18.11 4.97 -18.34
CA GLU A 352 19.32 4.31 -18.81
C GLU A 352 19.11 2.85 -19.24
N LYS A 353 19.73 2.43 -20.34
CA LYS A 353 19.73 1.02 -20.78
C LYS A 353 18.31 0.46 -20.94
N ILE A 354 17.44 1.23 -21.58
CA ILE A 354 16.09 0.82 -21.94
C ILE A 354 16.19 -0.01 -23.23
N GLY A 355 15.61 -1.21 -23.24
CA GLY A 355 15.70 -2.15 -24.38
C GLY A 355 14.72 -1.86 -25.52
N SER A 356 13.93 -0.78 -25.40
CA SER A 356 12.96 -0.33 -26.38
C SER A 356 12.79 1.19 -26.25
N ASN A 357 11.69 1.75 -26.74
CA ASN A 357 11.39 3.17 -26.71
C ASN A 357 11.25 3.65 -25.26
N VAL A 358 11.68 4.86 -24.90
CA VAL A 358 11.59 5.27 -23.49
C VAL A 358 10.16 5.61 -23.10
N PHE A 359 9.43 6.32 -23.96
CA PHE A 359 8.05 6.74 -23.73
C PHE A 359 7.11 6.22 -24.81
N SER A 360 5.97 5.68 -24.38
CA SER A 360 4.80 5.40 -25.22
C SER A 360 3.62 6.28 -24.77
N ILE A 361 3.15 7.16 -25.65
CA ILE A 361 2.22 8.24 -25.32
C ILE A 361 1.08 8.23 -26.34
N SER A 362 -0.15 8.02 -25.87
CA SER A 362 -1.31 7.90 -26.76
C SER A 362 -2.58 8.50 -26.16
N GLU A 363 -3.68 8.41 -26.91
CA GLU A 363 -5.05 8.76 -26.49
C GLU A 363 -5.17 10.17 -25.90
N GLY A 364 -4.60 11.16 -26.58
CA GLY A 364 -4.63 12.56 -26.17
C GLY A 364 -3.86 12.87 -24.88
N SER A 365 -2.96 11.98 -24.44
CA SER A 365 -2.09 12.24 -23.27
C SER A 365 -1.04 13.31 -23.57
N TYR A 366 -0.68 14.10 -22.57
CA TYR A 366 0.20 15.27 -22.73
C TYR A 366 1.20 15.38 -21.56
N PRO A 367 2.11 14.40 -21.40
CA PRO A 367 3.07 14.41 -20.31
C PRO A 367 4.07 15.57 -20.47
N LYS A 368 4.47 16.16 -19.34
CA LYS A 368 5.56 17.16 -19.28
C LYS A 368 6.84 16.45 -18.88
N ILE A 369 7.86 16.49 -19.73
CA ILE A 369 9.13 15.80 -19.50
C ILE A 369 10.24 16.85 -19.53
N LYS A 370 10.86 17.09 -18.37
CA LYS A 370 11.80 18.18 -18.22
C LYS A 370 13.05 17.80 -17.44
N ASN A 371 14.15 18.50 -17.72
CA ASN A 371 15.44 18.37 -17.04
C ASN A 371 15.93 16.91 -16.92
N SER A 372 15.51 16.03 -17.83
CA SER A 372 15.73 14.59 -17.70
C SER A 372 16.89 14.13 -18.58
N LEU A 373 17.61 13.12 -18.12
CA LEU A 373 18.77 12.53 -18.78
C LEU A 373 18.41 11.18 -19.39
N PHE A 374 18.67 11.03 -20.69
CA PHE A 374 18.50 9.79 -21.44
C PHE A 374 19.88 9.31 -21.86
N LYS A 375 20.36 8.17 -21.36
CA LYS A 375 21.71 7.70 -21.68
C LYS A 375 21.77 6.20 -21.94
N ASN A 376 22.65 5.77 -22.83
CA ASN A 376 22.85 4.35 -23.14
C ASN A 376 21.55 3.63 -23.55
N ILE A 377 20.68 4.27 -24.33
CA ILE A 377 19.42 3.65 -24.77
C ILE A 377 19.75 2.66 -25.90
N ASP A 378 19.41 1.38 -25.71
CA ASP A 378 19.68 0.33 -26.70
C ASP A 378 18.46 0.22 -27.61
N LEU A 379 18.41 1.13 -28.57
CA LEU A 379 17.25 1.29 -29.41
C LEU A 379 17.36 0.38 -30.63
N VAL A 380 16.46 -0.59 -30.74
CA VAL A 380 16.33 -1.42 -31.96
C VAL A 380 15.92 -0.56 -33.17
N GLU A 381 15.11 0.48 -32.95
CA GLU A 381 14.60 1.39 -33.99
C GLU A 381 15.01 2.86 -33.76
N ASN A 382 15.89 3.12 -32.79
CA ASN A 382 16.37 4.46 -32.41
C ASN A 382 15.29 5.51 -32.07
N VAL A 383 14.12 5.07 -31.61
CA VAL A 383 13.03 5.96 -31.18
C VAL A 383 13.01 6.12 -29.66
N ILE A 384 13.13 7.34 -29.14
CA ILE A 384 12.99 7.60 -27.70
C ILE A 384 11.50 7.77 -27.33
N PHE A 385 10.74 8.46 -28.18
CA PHE A 385 9.34 8.79 -27.94
C PHE A 385 8.45 8.23 -29.05
N SER A 386 7.50 7.38 -28.68
CA SER A 386 6.42 6.94 -29.56
C SER A 386 5.13 7.68 -29.20
N VAL A 387 4.67 8.53 -30.12
CA VAL A 387 3.54 9.44 -29.90
C VAL A 387 2.41 9.10 -30.88
N PHE A 388 1.22 8.83 -30.34
CA PHE A 388 0.06 8.36 -31.09
C PHE A 388 -1.20 9.19 -30.76
N GLU A 389 -2.23 9.11 -31.61
CA GLU A 389 -3.62 9.45 -31.27
C GLU A 389 -3.78 10.81 -30.57
N TYR A 390 -3.34 11.88 -31.22
CA TYR A 390 -3.44 13.26 -30.74
C TYR A 390 -2.67 13.54 -29.44
N ALA A 391 -1.79 12.65 -28.98
CA ALA A 391 -0.92 12.92 -27.85
C ALA A 391 0.02 14.10 -28.13
N ARG A 392 0.32 14.87 -27.07
CA ARG A 392 1.08 16.13 -27.13
C ARG A 392 2.08 16.21 -25.97
N PRO A 393 3.17 15.42 -25.98
CA PRO A 393 4.21 15.58 -24.97
C PRO A 393 4.86 16.96 -25.07
N ILE A 394 5.24 17.51 -23.91
CA ILE A 394 5.99 18.75 -23.78
C ILE A 394 7.39 18.40 -23.27
N LEU A 395 8.42 18.71 -24.07
CA LEU A 395 9.83 18.44 -23.74
C LEU A 395 10.56 19.75 -23.41
N ILE A 396 11.22 19.81 -22.24
CA ILE A 396 11.91 21.04 -21.76
C ILE A 396 13.28 20.68 -21.19
N ASN A 397 14.37 21.22 -21.75
CA ASN A 397 15.73 21.09 -21.20
C ASN A 397 16.18 19.64 -20.90
N ASN A 398 15.89 18.70 -21.81
CA ASN A 398 16.31 17.31 -21.65
C ASN A 398 17.68 17.05 -22.31
N GLU A 399 18.45 16.13 -21.75
CA GLU A 399 19.76 15.73 -22.26
C GLU A 399 19.72 14.30 -22.79
N ILE A 400 20.22 14.07 -24.00
CA ILE A 400 20.18 12.76 -24.68
C ILE A 400 21.59 12.34 -25.09
N HIS A 401 22.07 11.22 -24.57
CA HIS A 401 23.35 10.58 -24.85
C HIS A 401 23.13 9.23 -25.54
N ILE A 402 23.30 9.20 -26.86
CA ILE A 402 23.20 7.98 -27.68
C ILE A 402 24.59 7.33 -27.76
N ASN A 403 24.64 6.00 -27.67
CA ASN A 403 25.90 5.27 -27.81
C ASN A 403 26.32 5.19 -29.28
N ASN A 404 27.36 5.96 -29.66
CA ASN A 404 27.84 6.12 -31.04
C ASN A 404 28.38 4.84 -31.72
N ASN A 405 28.56 3.73 -30.99
CA ASN A 405 29.27 2.57 -31.52
C ASN A 405 28.46 1.69 -32.51
N LYS A 406 27.21 2.04 -32.84
CA LYS A 406 26.35 1.26 -33.75
C LYS A 406 25.58 2.08 -34.80
N ILE A 407 25.81 3.39 -34.92
CA ILE A 407 25.03 4.25 -35.83
C ILE A 407 25.55 4.05 -37.27
N SER A 408 24.98 3.09 -38.00
CA SER A 408 25.20 2.95 -39.44
C SER A 408 24.39 4.02 -40.19
N GLN A 409 25.06 5.13 -40.53
CA GLN A 409 24.79 6.12 -41.59
C GLN A 409 23.42 6.84 -41.72
N THR A 410 22.37 6.48 -41.00
CA THR A 410 21.14 7.29 -40.94
C THR A 410 20.74 7.52 -39.50
N ILE A 411 20.74 8.78 -39.06
CA ILE A 411 20.20 9.19 -37.76
C ILE A 411 18.67 9.16 -37.91
N PRO A 412 17.98 8.23 -37.27
CA PRO A 412 16.53 8.14 -37.35
C PRO A 412 15.89 9.14 -36.37
N PRO A 413 14.58 9.40 -36.54
CA PRO A 413 13.93 10.46 -35.79
C PRO A 413 13.86 10.11 -34.29
N LEU A 414 14.30 11.05 -33.45
CA LEU A 414 14.18 10.96 -31.98
C LEU A 414 12.73 10.75 -31.51
N VAL A 415 11.78 11.21 -32.32
CA VAL A 415 10.33 11.09 -32.09
C VAL A 415 9.67 10.44 -33.29
N SER A 416 8.97 9.32 -33.07
CA SER A 416 8.07 8.75 -34.06
C SER A 416 6.64 9.22 -33.75
N SER A 417 6.05 10.02 -34.63
CA SER A 417 4.65 10.45 -34.53
C SER A 417 3.78 9.65 -35.49
N PHE A 418 2.69 9.09 -34.99
CA PHE A 418 1.68 8.41 -35.80
C PHE A 418 0.29 9.00 -35.53
N TYR A 419 -0.58 8.99 -36.54
CA TYR A 419 -2.00 9.34 -36.40
C TYR A 419 -2.28 10.67 -35.68
N GLY A 420 -1.61 11.75 -36.12
CA GLY A 420 -1.87 13.10 -35.62
C GLY A 420 -1.25 13.44 -34.25
N GLY A 421 -0.31 12.63 -33.74
CA GLY A 421 0.52 13.00 -32.60
C GLY A 421 1.37 14.24 -32.92
N ASN A 422 1.45 15.20 -31.99
CA ASN A 422 2.16 16.46 -32.20
C ASN A 422 3.03 16.81 -30.96
N PRO A 423 4.31 16.41 -30.93
CA PRO A 423 5.22 16.76 -29.84
C PRO A 423 5.55 18.25 -29.83
N GLN A 424 5.57 18.87 -28.65
CA GLN A 424 6.02 20.26 -28.47
C GLN A 424 7.40 20.28 -27.80
N ILE A 425 8.36 20.95 -28.43
CA ILE A 425 9.74 21.07 -27.94
C ILE A 425 9.98 22.55 -27.62
N HIS A 426 10.31 22.85 -26.36
CA HIS A 426 10.63 24.20 -25.92
C HIS A 426 12.10 24.30 -25.51
N GLU A 427 12.81 25.26 -26.11
CA GLU A 427 14.17 25.63 -25.73
C GLU A 427 14.13 26.93 -24.90
N ASN A 428 14.72 26.93 -23.70
CA ASN A 428 14.78 28.13 -22.85
C ASN A 428 16.23 28.53 -22.56
N ASN A 429 16.59 29.77 -22.93
CA ASN A 429 17.71 30.57 -22.41
C ASN A 429 19.12 29.96 -22.50
N GLY A 430 19.81 30.20 -23.62
CA GLY A 430 21.23 30.60 -23.68
C GLY A 430 22.35 29.65 -23.20
N PHE A 431 22.05 28.53 -22.54
CA PHE A 431 23.05 27.56 -22.08
C PHE A 431 22.59 26.09 -22.12
N SER A 432 21.56 25.75 -22.88
CA SER A 432 21.47 24.41 -23.47
C SER A 432 22.25 24.42 -24.78
N LYS A 433 23.59 24.36 -24.68
CA LYS A 433 24.28 23.61 -25.71
C LYS A 433 23.69 22.20 -25.66
N LEU A 434 23.03 21.79 -26.73
CA LEU A 434 23.24 20.42 -27.20
C LEU A 434 24.76 20.33 -27.50
N GLN A 435 25.58 20.15 -26.46
CA GLN A 435 27.04 20.14 -26.60
C GLN A 435 27.45 18.77 -27.09
N ILE A 436 27.26 18.55 -28.38
CA ILE A 436 27.98 17.52 -29.10
C ILE A 436 29.41 18.05 -29.23
N ASN A 437 30.31 17.60 -28.37
CA ASN A 437 31.74 17.85 -28.58
C ASN A 437 32.16 17.14 -29.87
N THR A 438 32.50 17.93 -30.88
CA THR A 438 32.97 17.46 -32.18
C THR A 438 34.41 16.96 -32.07
N ARG A 439 34.65 15.72 -32.51
CA ARG A 439 35.92 15.31 -33.14
C ARG A 439 35.59 14.81 -34.55
N ASN A 440 35.91 15.64 -35.55
CA ASN A 440 36.21 15.37 -36.96
C ASN A 440 35.72 14.08 -37.65
N ASP A 441 34.42 13.78 -37.74
CA ASP A 441 33.97 12.71 -38.65
C ASP A 441 32.64 12.91 -39.41
N GLY A 442 32.01 14.08 -39.32
CA GLY A 442 31.02 14.53 -40.32
C GLY A 442 29.67 13.80 -40.30
N THR A 443 28.63 14.48 -39.83
CA THR A 443 27.23 14.28 -40.27
C THR A 443 26.37 15.52 -39.98
N PHE A 444 25.16 15.51 -40.54
CA PHE A 444 24.35 16.63 -41.05
C PHE A 444 23.19 17.08 -40.12
N ASN A 445 22.62 18.26 -40.44
CA ASN A 445 21.64 19.02 -39.65
C ASN A 445 20.17 18.79 -40.06
N TYR A 446 19.25 18.88 -39.10
CA TYR A 446 17.80 19.00 -39.32
C TYR A 446 17.25 20.27 -38.66
N VAL A 447 16.27 20.89 -39.32
CA VAL A 447 15.52 22.09 -38.89
C VAL A 447 14.03 21.74 -38.91
N CYS A 448 13.26 22.21 -37.93
CA CYS A 448 11.80 22.23 -37.99
C CYS A 448 11.33 23.65 -37.62
N GLU A 449 10.39 24.20 -38.40
CA GLU A 449 9.93 25.59 -38.37
C GLU A 449 8.76 25.84 -37.40
N ASP A 450 8.75 27.05 -36.84
CA ASP A 450 7.81 27.60 -35.87
C ASP A 450 6.38 27.80 -36.40
N TYR A 451 5.39 27.65 -35.51
CA TYR A 451 4.15 28.43 -35.58
C TYR A 451 3.82 29.05 -34.21
N SER A 452 3.81 30.38 -34.19
CA SER A 452 3.45 31.23 -33.07
C SER A 452 1.93 31.42 -32.94
N SER A 453 1.37 31.07 -31.79
CA SER A 453 0.46 31.94 -31.02
C SER A 453 0.05 31.23 -29.72
N ALA A 454 0.67 31.63 -28.62
CA ALA A 454 0.35 31.19 -27.27
C ALA A 454 0.20 32.43 -26.39
N ASP A 455 -1.04 32.84 -26.18
CA ASP A 455 -1.48 33.65 -25.05
C ASP A 455 -2.84 33.07 -24.63
N GLU A 456 -3.10 33.00 -23.33
CA GLU A 456 -4.23 32.34 -22.64
C GLU A 456 -4.03 30.84 -22.32
N PHE A 457 -3.27 30.51 -21.27
CA PHE A 457 -3.60 29.40 -20.34
C PHE A 457 -2.62 29.37 -19.15
N GLU A 458 -2.71 30.32 -18.22
CA GLU A 458 -1.90 30.29 -16.97
C GLU A 458 -2.66 30.52 -15.65
N ASN A 459 -4.00 30.62 -15.62
CA ASN A 459 -4.74 31.04 -14.42
C ASN A 459 -5.64 29.99 -13.73
N LEU A 460 -5.26 28.71 -13.69
CA LEU A 460 -6.11 27.69 -13.06
C LEU A 460 -5.37 26.56 -12.34
N TYR A 461 -4.45 26.88 -11.42
CA TYR A 461 -3.92 25.89 -10.48
C TYR A 461 -3.53 26.51 -9.12
N GLU A 462 -4.50 26.68 -8.23
CA GLU A 462 -4.25 26.81 -6.79
C GLU A 462 -5.33 26.06 -6.02
N THR A 463 -5.02 24.87 -5.50
CA THR A 463 -5.34 24.38 -4.13
C THR A 463 -5.19 22.86 -4.05
N CYS A 464 -4.24 22.39 -3.24
CA CYS A 464 -4.29 21.09 -2.58
C CYS A 464 -3.79 21.30 -1.15
N HIS A 465 -4.67 21.08 -0.17
CA HIS A 465 -4.34 21.19 1.24
C HIS A 465 -3.40 20.06 1.66
N VAL A 466 -2.12 20.40 1.85
CA VAL A 466 -1.08 19.51 2.41
C VAL A 466 -0.65 20.01 3.81
N GLN A 467 -1.50 20.72 4.55
CA GLN A 467 -1.12 21.29 5.86
C GLN A 467 -1.43 20.42 7.08
N ASP A 468 -2.33 19.44 6.99
CA ASP A 468 -2.82 18.73 8.20
C ASP A 468 -2.00 17.50 8.63
N PHE A 469 -0.83 17.24 8.02
CA PHE A 469 -0.03 16.03 8.31
C PHE A 469 1.45 16.29 8.65
N TYR A 470 1.85 17.55 8.78
CA TYR A 470 3.24 17.92 9.11
C TYR A 470 3.55 18.05 10.61
N SER A 471 2.61 17.74 11.53
CA SER A 471 2.89 17.89 12.97
C SER A 471 3.83 16.82 13.54
N ASP A 472 3.96 15.66 12.86
CA ASP A 472 4.65 14.48 13.42
C ASP A 472 5.90 14.06 12.63
N LEU A 473 6.30 14.87 11.63
CA LEU A 473 7.52 14.67 10.85
C LEU A 473 8.40 15.91 11.03
N GLU A 474 9.68 15.73 11.40
CA GLU A 474 10.64 16.84 11.38
C GLU A 474 10.55 17.62 10.06
N PRO A 475 10.55 18.96 10.09
CA PRO A 475 10.13 19.76 8.95
C PRO A 475 11.21 19.77 7.87
N PHE A 476 11.07 18.91 6.87
CA PHE A 476 11.73 19.14 5.58
C PHE A 476 10.91 20.18 4.79
N LYS A 477 11.38 21.43 4.79
CA LYS A 477 10.90 22.43 3.83
C LYS A 477 11.35 22.00 2.43
N PRO A 478 10.47 21.97 1.42
CA PRO A 478 10.93 21.83 0.03
C PRO A 478 11.90 22.96 -0.30
N PRO A 479 12.87 22.75 -1.22
CA PRO A 479 13.78 23.81 -1.63
C PRO A 479 12.97 25.01 -2.15
N MET A 480 13.08 26.14 -1.47
CA MET A 480 12.53 27.41 -1.91
C MET A 480 13.31 27.87 -3.13
N VAL A 481 12.63 28.04 -4.26
CA VAL A 481 13.13 28.83 -5.39
C VAL A 481 12.50 30.21 -5.28
N ASN A 482 13.33 31.26 -5.16
CA ASN A 482 13.01 32.69 -5.28
C ASN A 482 12.04 33.34 -4.27
N GLY A 483 12.33 33.24 -2.97
CA GLY A 483 12.29 34.40 -2.05
C GLY A 483 11.03 35.26 -1.88
N GLN A 484 9.84 34.86 -2.32
CA GLN A 484 8.61 35.66 -2.14
C GLN A 484 7.72 35.09 -1.02
N LYS A 485 7.30 35.96 -0.09
CA LYS A 485 6.30 35.68 0.95
C LYS A 485 4.91 35.58 0.30
N LEU A 486 4.28 34.40 0.37
CA LEU A 486 2.88 34.20 0.03
C LEU A 486 1.97 34.88 1.08
N ARG A 487 1.10 35.80 0.63
CA ARG A 487 -0.07 36.26 1.39
C ARG A 487 -1.25 35.35 1.01
N PHE A 488 -1.83 34.68 1.99
CA PHE A 488 -3.04 33.88 1.78
C PHE A 488 -4.26 34.80 1.71
N TYR A 489 -5.07 34.66 0.65
CA TYR A 489 -6.37 35.30 0.53
C TYR A 489 -7.43 34.37 1.12
N THR A 490 -8.12 34.83 2.17
CA THR A 490 -9.29 34.15 2.74
C THR A 490 -10.52 34.70 2.00
N PRO A 491 -11.29 33.89 1.25
CA PRO A 491 -12.54 34.38 0.69
C PRO A 491 -13.56 34.62 1.80
N PRO A 492 -14.44 35.63 1.68
CA PRO A 492 -15.49 35.87 2.66
C PRO A 492 -16.51 34.72 2.64
N ASN A 493 -16.92 34.30 3.83
CA ASN A 493 -18.11 33.49 4.03
C ASN A 493 -19.36 34.23 3.53
N ASP A 494 -20.37 33.43 3.21
CA ASP A 494 -21.75 33.80 2.87
C ASP A 494 -22.06 33.95 1.38
N ARG A 495 -22.56 32.85 0.80
CA ARG A 495 -23.75 32.85 -0.06
C ARG A 495 -24.32 31.44 -0.20
N GLU A 496 -25.59 31.31 0.14
CA GLU A 496 -26.40 30.11 -0.04
C GLU A 496 -26.44 29.71 -1.52
N VAL A 497 -26.20 28.43 -1.81
CA VAL A 497 -26.35 27.84 -3.15
C VAL A 497 -27.70 27.10 -3.19
N PRO A 498 -28.54 27.28 -4.23
CA PRO A 498 -29.83 26.60 -4.31
C PRO A 498 -29.67 25.09 -4.52
N ARG A 499 -30.55 24.30 -3.88
CA ARG A 499 -30.65 22.86 -4.08
C ARG A 499 -31.14 22.55 -5.50
N LEU A 500 -30.37 21.73 -6.23
CA LEU A 500 -30.82 21.05 -7.46
C LEU A 500 -31.54 19.74 -7.11
N PRO A 501 -32.47 19.26 -7.95
CA PRO A 501 -33.31 18.10 -7.63
C PRO A 501 -32.56 16.77 -7.80
N ASP A 502 -32.95 15.80 -6.98
CA ASP A 502 -32.42 14.44 -6.94
C ASP A 502 -32.63 13.73 -8.29
N PHE A 503 -31.54 13.20 -8.86
CA PHE A 503 -31.60 12.22 -9.94
C PHE A 503 -31.36 10.82 -9.38
N GLU A 504 -32.35 9.96 -9.57
CA GLU A 504 -32.28 8.53 -9.28
C GLU A 504 -31.21 7.85 -10.17
N THR A 505 -30.23 7.20 -9.55
CA THR A 505 -29.27 6.34 -10.26
C THR A 505 -29.79 4.90 -10.30
N PRO A 506 -29.82 4.22 -11.46
CA PRO A 506 -30.00 2.78 -11.50
C PRO A 506 -28.72 2.06 -11.05
N SER A 507 -28.91 1.12 -10.13
CA SER A 507 -27.93 0.17 -9.62
C SER A 507 -27.54 -0.91 -10.64
N ASP A 508 -26.31 -1.41 -10.47
CA ASP A 508 -25.79 -2.71 -10.89
C ASP A 508 -25.55 -2.99 -12.39
N ILE A 509 -24.27 -3.24 -12.73
CA ILE A 509 -23.76 -4.46 -13.38
C ILE A 509 -22.21 -4.38 -13.32
N CYS A 510 -21.60 -5.19 -12.46
CA CYS A 510 -20.16 -5.52 -12.53
C CYS A 510 -20.01 -6.81 -13.35
N LEU A 511 -19.39 -6.73 -14.52
CA LEU A 511 -18.93 -7.91 -15.27
C LEU A 511 -17.41 -8.08 -15.14
N PRO A 512 -16.90 -9.33 -15.10
CA PRO A 512 -15.48 -9.60 -14.93
C PRO A 512 -14.68 -9.32 -16.21
N LEU A 513 -13.53 -8.65 -16.08
CA LEU A 513 -12.54 -8.45 -17.13
C LEU A 513 -11.91 -9.79 -17.55
N LYS A 514 -12.22 -10.25 -18.76
CA LYS A 514 -11.46 -11.30 -19.45
C LYS A 514 -10.13 -10.73 -19.96
N THR A 515 -9.05 -11.45 -19.68
CA THR A 515 -7.72 -11.29 -20.28
C THR A 515 -7.77 -11.55 -21.78
N TYR A 516 -7.36 -10.57 -22.59
CA TYR A 516 -7.02 -10.80 -24.00
C TYR A 516 -5.52 -11.12 -24.11
N GLN A 517 -5.19 -12.29 -24.64
CA GLN A 517 -3.89 -12.57 -25.24
C GLN A 517 -3.98 -12.16 -26.71
N PHE A 518 -3.02 -11.36 -27.18
CA PHE A 518 -2.85 -11.11 -28.61
C PHE A 518 -1.78 -12.04 -29.16
N THR A 519 -2.14 -12.82 -30.19
CA THR A 519 -1.23 -13.40 -31.18
C THR A 519 -0.68 -12.32 -32.09
#